data_AF-A0A2V5W7M8-F1
#
_entry.id   AF-A0A2V5W7M8-F1
#
_cell.length_a   1.000
_cell.length_b   1.000
_cell.length_c   1.000
_cell.angle_alpha   90.00
_cell.angle_beta   90.00
_cell.angle_gamma   90.00
#
_symmetry.space_group_name_H-M   'P 1'
#
loop_
_entity.id
_entity.type
_entity.pdbx_description
1 polymer ?
#
loop_
_entity_poly.entity_id
_entity_poly.type
_entity_poly.pdbx_seq_one_letter_code
_entity_poly.pdbx_strand_id
1 'polypeptide(L)'
;MISRDWVCLQFVRIALIGAAVFWTAVADLGARDGCKDWTVLENCRLIVNSANDGDSFHVSAGTNEYIFRLYLVDAPETDEMTPGRLVQQAKYFGITVPQAIEVGRAAKEFTREKLSEPFTVFTRMSTTDSKPCHPD
;
A
#
# COMPACT_ATOMS: atom_id res chain seq x y z
N MET A 1 12.30 -58.59 -32.91
CA MET A 1 11.05 -57.87 -33.29
C MET A 1 10.64 -57.01 -32.11
N ILE A 2 10.91 -55.70 -32.17
CA ILE A 2 10.40 -54.75 -31.18
C ILE A 2 8.93 -54.51 -31.53
N SER A 3 8.01 -54.87 -30.62
CA SER A 3 6.58 -54.71 -30.88
C SER A 3 6.23 -53.22 -31.04
N ARG A 4 5.45 -52.90 -32.08
CA ARG A 4 4.87 -51.58 -32.33
C ARG A 4 4.13 -51.03 -31.10
N ASP A 5 3.63 -51.91 -30.25
CA ASP A 5 2.90 -51.56 -29.02
C ASP A 5 3.81 -50.92 -27.96
N TRP A 6 5.09 -51.32 -27.91
CA TRP A 6 6.07 -50.79 -26.95
C TRP A 6 6.48 -49.36 -27.27
N VAL A 7 6.63 -49.07 -28.57
CA VAL A 7 6.98 -47.75 -29.10
C VAL A 7 5.80 -46.77 -28.91
N CYS A 8 4.57 -47.19 -29.22
CA CYS A 8 3.38 -46.38 -28.98
C CYS A 8 3.16 -46.05 -27.49
N LEU A 9 3.35 -47.02 -26.58
CA LEU A 9 3.22 -46.77 -25.14
C LEU A 9 4.28 -45.79 -24.61
N GLN A 10 5.49 -45.82 -25.17
CA GLN A 10 6.58 -44.92 -24.76
C GLN A 10 6.31 -43.48 -25.20
N PHE A 11 5.80 -43.27 -26.42
CA PHE A 11 5.42 -41.94 -26.91
C PHE A 11 4.24 -41.34 -26.14
N VAL A 12 3.24 -42.15 -25.78
CA VAL A 12 2.11 -41.70 -24.95
C VAL A 12 2.58 -41.30 -23.55
N ARG A 13 3.51 -42.06 -22.93
CA ARG A 13 4.08 -41.71 -21.62
C ARG A 13 4.91 -40.44 -21.64
N ILE A 14 5.74 -40.25 -22.69
CA ILE A 14 6.55 -39.03 -22.84
C ILE A 14 5.65 -37.81 -23.09
N ALA A 15 4.60 -37.96 -23.90
CA ALA A 15 3.63 -36.88 -24.13
C ALA A 15 2.85 -36.51 -22.86
N LEU A 16 2.44 -37.50 -22.06
CA LEU A 16 1.76 -37.27 -20.79
C LEU A 16 2.68 -36.61 -19.74
N ILE A 17 3.94 -37.04 -19.65
CA ILE A 17 4.93 -36.41 -18.75
C ILE A 17 5.24 -34.99 -19.21
N GLY A 18 5.42 -34.76 -20.51
CA GLY A 18 5.65 -33.43 -21.07
C GLY A 18 4.47 -32.48 -20.83
N ALA A 19 3.23 -32.95 -20.99
CA ALA A 19 2.03 -32.19 -20.67
C ALA A 19 1.93 -31.86 -19.18
N ALA A 20 2.27 -32.80 -18.29
CA ALA A 20 2.26 -32.57 -16.84
C ALA A 20 3.32 -31.54 -16.40
N VAL A 21 4.55 -31.62 -16.94
CA VAL A 21 5.63 -30.66 -16.65
C VAL A 21 5.32 -29.25 -17.19
N PHE A 22 4.68 -29.18 -18.36
CA PHE A 22 4.22 -27.90 -18.91
C PHE A 22 3.10 -27.29 -18.05
N TRP A 23 2.20 -28.10 -17.51
CA TRP A 23 1.12 -27.62 -16.64
C TRP A 23 1.62 -27.11 -15.28
N THR A 24 2.63 -27.76 -14.69
CA THR A 24 3.24 -27.29 -13.43
C THR A 24 3.98 -25.96 -13.59
N ALA A 25 4.68 -25.76 -14.71
CA ALA A 25 5.41 -24.51 -14.95
C ALA A 25 4.49 -23.30 -15.16
N VAL A 26 3.28 -23.49 -15.69
CA VAL A 26 2.29 -22.41 -15.85
C VAL A 26 1.65 -22.03 -14.51
N ALA A 27 1.48 -22.99 -13.59
CA ALA A 27 0.94 -22.71 -12.26
C ALA A 27 1.90 -21.87 -11.39
N ASP A 28 3.21 -22.11 -11.47
CA ASP A 28 4.22 -21.35 -10.70
C ASP A 28 4.41 -19.89 -11.17
N LEU A 29 4.14 -19.59 -12.44
CA LEU A 29 4.19 -18.21 -12.96
C LEU A 29 3.05 -17.33 -12.40
N GLY A 30 1.93 -17.91 -11.98
CA GLY A 30 0.79 -17.18 -11.42
C GLY A 30 0.89 -16.89 -9.92
N ALA A 31 1.88 -17.45 -9.22
CA ALA A 31 1.94 -17.42 -7.75
C ALA A 31 2.90 -16.38 -7.14
N ARG A 32 3.48 -15.49 -7.95
CA ARG A 32 4.45 -14.46 -7.49
C ARG A 32 3.84 -13.13 -7.03
N ASP A 33 2.55 -13.08 -6.72
CA ASP A 33 1.87 -11.83 -6.34
C ASP A 33 1.80 -11.60 -4.83
N GLY A 34 2.89 -11.92 -4.14
CA GLY A 34 3.00 -11.76 -2.70
C GLY A 34 3.18 -10.32 -2.25
N CYS A 35 3.44 -9.36 -3.14
CA CYS A 35 3.78 -7.99 -2.81
C CYS A 35 3.11 -7.07 -3.83
N LYS A 36 1.92 -6.54 -3.52
CA LYS A 36 1.19 -5.66 -4.46
C LYS A 36 2.08 -4.54 -4.99
N ASP A 37 2.10 -4.40 -6.30
CA ASP A 37 2.91 -3.42 -7.00
C ASP A 37 2.60 -1.99 -6.56
N TRP A 38 3.58 -1.10 -6.78
CA TRP A 38 3.40 0.33 -6.62
C TRP A 38 2.39 0.86 -7.63
N THR A 39 1.43 1.63 -7.13
CA THR A 39 0.43 2.35 -7.91
C THR A 39 0.81 3.84 -7.96
N VAL A 40 0.72 4.43 -9.14
CA VAL A 40 0.94 5.87 -9.36
C VAL A 40 -0.40 6.50 -9.71
N LEU A 41 -0.82 7.50 -8.94
CA LEU A 41 -2.04 8.27 -9.17
C LEU A 41 -1.63 9.71 -9.52
N GLU A 42 -1.83 10.08 -10.78
CA GLU A 42 -1.48 11.41 -11.29
C GLU A 42 -2.64 12.40 -11.12
N ASN A 43 -2.31 13.69 -11.18
CA ASN A 43 -3.28 14.80 -11.13
C ASN A 43 -4.22 14.74 -9.91
N CYS A 44 -3.71 14.24 -8.78
CA CYS A 44 -4.43 14.21 -7.53
C CYS A 44 -4.66 15.62 -6.99
N ARG A 45 -5.78 15.83 -6.28
CA ARG A 45 -6.08 17.12 -5.63
C ARG A 45 -6.54 16.93 -4.19
N LEU A 46 -6.08 17.82 -3.32
CA LEU A 46 -6.49 17.84 -1.93
C LEU A 46 -7.97 18.24 -1.84
N ILE A 47 -8.77 17.46 -1.12
CA ILE A 47 -10.14 17.79 -0.77
C ILE A 47 -10.11 18.44 0.62
N VAL A 48 -10.73 19.61 0.75
CA VAL A 48 -10.87 20.28 2.06
C VAL A 48 -11.71 19.39 2.98
N ASN A 49 -11.11 18.94 4.08
CA ASN A 49 -11.75 18.12 5.10
C ASN A 49 -11.19 18.51 6.47
N SER A 50 -12.06 18.58 7.49
CA SER A 50 -11.64 18.89 8.86
C SER A 50 -10.65 17.87 9.43
N ALA A 51 -10.75 16.61 8.99
CA ALA A 51 -9.90 15.50 9.38
C ALA A 51 -8.51 15.50 8.69
N ASN A 52 -8.24 16.39 7.73
CA ASN A 52 -6.89 16.51 7.18
C ASN A 52 -5.93 17.01 8.27
N ASP A 53 -4.75 16.42 8.36
CA ASP A 53 -3.67 16.81 9.27
C ASP A 53 -2.32 16.82 8.52
N GLY A 54 -1.21 16.81 9.26
CA GLY A 54 0.12 16.87 8.68
C GLY A 54 0.53 15.63 7.88
N ASP A 55 -0.04 14.46 8.17
CA ASP A 55 0.36 13.17 7.57
C ASP A 55 -0.78 12.39 6.91
N SER A 56 -2.03 12.78 7.16
CA SER A 56 -3.24 12.10 6.74
C SER A 56 -4.20 13.09 6.09
N PHE A 57 -4.61 12.83 4.86
CA PHE A 57 -5.43 13.80 4.12
C PHE A 57 -6.32 13.16 3.04
N HIS A 58 -7.44 13.84 2.77
CA HIS A 58 -8.45 13.43 1.79
C HIS A 58 -8.10 13.95 0.39
N VAL A 59 -8.10 13.06 -0.60
CA VAL A 59 -7.59 13.32 -1.95
C VAL A 59 -8.55 12.78 -2.99
N SER A 60 -8.81 13.56 -4.04
CA SER A 60 -9.42 13.08 -5.27
C SER A 60 -8.34 12.60 -6.25
N ALA A 61 -8.60 11.47 -6.90
CA ALA A 61 -7.77 10.90 -7.96
C ALA A 61 -8.69 10.34 -9.06
N GLY A 62 -8.92 11.15 -10.10
CA GLY A 62 -9.88 10.84 -11.16
C GLY A 62 -11.31 10.81 -10.62
N THR A 63 -11.98 9.65 -10.74
CA THR A 63 -13.35 9.44 -10.24
C THR A 63 -13.42 8.91 -8.82
N ASN A 64 -12.26 8.67 -8.18
CA ASN A 64 -12.16 8.07 -6.86
C ASN A 64 -11.67 9.09 -5.84
N GLU A 65 -11.99 8.85 -4.57
CA GLU A 65 -11.48 9.61 -3.42
C GLU A 65 -10.80 8.65 -2.44
N TYR A 66 -9.74 9.13 -1.79
CA TYR A 66 -8.92 8.34 -0.88
C TYR A 66 -8.52 9.17 0.33
N ILE A 67 -8.45 8.53 1.50
CA ILE A 67 -7.71 9.06 2.65
C ILE A 67 -6.31 8.44 2.60
N PHE A 68 -5.30 9.24 2.30
CA PHE A 68 -3.91 8.80 2.34
C PHE A 68 -3.30 9.15 3.68
N ARG A 69 -2.54 8.21 4.26
CA ARG A 69 -1.57 8.46 5.32
C ARG A 69 -0.17 8.26 4.74
N LEU A 70 0.73 9.23 4.97
CA LEU A 70 2.11 9.15 4.54
C LEU A 70 2.82 7.96 5.22
N TYR A 71 3.61 7.21 4.45
CA TYR A 71 4.39 6.12 5.00
C TYR A 71 5.50 6.66 5.90
N LEU A 72 5.66 6.02 7.07
CA LEU A 72 6.76 6.25 8.00
C LEU A 72 6.81 7.67 8.61
N VAL A 73 5.74 8.44 8.46
CA VAL A 73 5.58 9.78 9.03
C VAL A 73 4.44 9.75 10.05
N ASP A 74 4.63 10.41 11.21
CA ASP A 74 3.55 10.72 12.16
C ASP A 74 3.52 12.22 12.43
N ALA A 75 2.35 12.84 12.29
CA ALA A 75 2.08 14.22 12.66
C ALA A 75 1.39 14.30 14.03
N PRO A 76 1.79 15.25 14.90
CA PRO A 76 1.11 15.50 16.16
C PRO A 76 -0.37 15.90 15.96
N GLU A 77 -1.20 15.58 16.96
CA GLU A 77 -2.61 15.99 16.99
C GLU A 77 -2.77 17.51 16.96
N THR A 78 -3.89 18.00 16.40
CA THR A 78 -4.13 19.44 16.22
C THR A 78 -5.01 20.09 17.29
N ASP A 79 -5.60 19.29 18.17
CA ASP A 79 -6.53 19.73 19.22
C ASP A 79 -6.52 18.77 20.43
N GLU A 80 -7.34 19.11 21.43
CA GLU A 80 -7.39 18.42 22.72
C GLU A 80 -8.40 17.27 22.78
N MET A 81 -8.97 16.84 21.64
CA MET A 81 -10.01 15.82 21.62
C MET A 81 -9.50 14.43 22.04
N THR A 82 -8.19 14.18 21.92
CA THR A 82 -7.53 12.91 22.25
C THR A 82 -6.42 13.12 23.29
N PRO A 83 -6.74 13.51 24.54
CA PRO A 83 -5.74 13.93 25.53
C PRO A 83 -4.72 12.83 25.85
N GLY A 84 -5.14 11.56 25.80
CA GLY A 84 -4.24 10.42 25.95
C GLY A 84 -3.19 10.33 24.83
N ARG A 85 -3.57 10.58 23.57
CA ARG A 85 -2.64 10.57 22.44
C ARG A 85 -1.69 11.76 22.50
N LEU A 86 -2.19 12.93 22.88
CA LEU A 86 -1.36 14.12 23.08
C LEU A 86 -0.23 13.90 24.08
N VAL A 87 -0.52 13.29 25.24
CA VAL A 87 0.52 12.98 26.24
C VAL A 87 1.55 12.00 25.68
N GLN A 88 1.10 10.99 24.93
CA GLN A 88 2.01 10.01 24.30
C GLN A 88 2.91 10.66 23.25
N GLN A 89 2.34 11.50 22.37
CA GLN A 89 3.09 12.22 21.35
C GLN A 89 4.08 13.21 21.96
N ALA A 90 3.63 14.01 22.94
CA ALA A 90 4.49 14.93 23.67
C ALA A 90 5.72 14.20 24.26
N LYS A 91 5.49 13.05 24.89
CA LYS A 91 6.56 12.19 25.40
C LYS A 91 7.46 11.64 24.29
N TYR A 92 6.88 11.13 23.20
CA TYR A 92 7.62 10.56 22.07
C TYR A 92 8.54 11.58 21.41
N PHE A 93 8.04 12.80 21.16
CA PHE A 93 8.78 13.88 20.52
C PHE A 93 9.67 14.68 21.50
N GLY A 94 9.57 14.43 22.80
CA GLY A 94 10.33 15.17 23.82
C GLY A 94 9.91 16.64 23.96
N ILE A 95 8.62 16.93 23.74
CA ILE A 95 8.02 18.28 23.79
C ILE A 95 6.87 18.31 24.79
N THR A 96 6.32 19.50 25.06
CA THR A 96 5.11 19.66 25.88
C THR A 96 3.83 19.39 25.06
N VAL A 97 2.72 19.10 25.74
CA VAL A 97 1.41 18.93 25.09
C VAL A 97 0.99 20.18 24.29
N PRO A 98 1.09 21.42 24.82
CA PRO A 98 0.78 22.61 24.02
C PRO A 98 1.67 22.74 22.77
N GLN A 99 2.96 22.41 22.88
CA GLN A 99 3.86 22.42 21.72
C GLN A 99 3.46 21.35 20.69
N ALA A 100 3.03 20.16 21.13
CA ALA A 100 2.54 19.11 20.21
C ALA A 100 1.36 19.63 19.38
N ILE A 101 0.40 20.30 20.02
CA ILE A 101 -0.74 20.93 19.33
C ILE A 101 -0.28 22.02 18.36
N GLU A 102 0.64 22.88 18.79
CA GLU A 102 1.20 23.95 17.97
C GLU A 102 1.86 23.41 16.70
N VAL A 103 2.76 22.43 16.84
CA VAL A 103 3.47 21.85 15.69
C VAL A 103 2.55 20.97 14.84
N GLY A 104 1.53 20.34 15.41
CA GLY A 104 0.50 19.61 14.67
C GLY A 104 -0.28 20.54 13.75
N ARG A 105 -0.68 21.72 14.25
CA ARG A 105 -1.34 22.76 13.43
C ARG A 105 -0.41 23.30 12.34
N ALA A 106 0.86 23.54 12.67
CA ALA A 106 1.85 23.96 11.68
C ALA A 106 2.06 22.91 10.58
N ALA A 107 2.10 21.62 10.94
CA ALA A 107 2.21 20.51 9.99
C ALA A 107 0.99 20.41 9.08
N LYS A 108 -0.23 20.53 9.64
CA LYS A 108 -1.47 20.57 8.86
C LYS A 108 -1.47 21.70 7.83
N GLU A 109 -1.05 22.89 8.24
CA GLU A 109 -1.00 24.04 7.35
C GLU A 109 0.07 23.88 6.26
N PHE A 110 1.26 23.40 6.65
CA PHE A 110 2.33 23.07 5.70
C PHE A 110 1.85 22.07 4.65
N THR A 111 1.20 20.97 5.06
CA THR A 111 0.68 19.97 4.14
C THR A 111 -0.40 20.54 3.23
N ARG A 112 -1.31 21.36 3.75
CA ARG A 112 -2.34 22.06 2.96
C ARG A 112 -1.71 22.94 1.88
N GLU A 113 -0.68 23.71 2.22
CA GLU A 113 0.03 24.57 1.27
C GLU A 113 0.78 23.76 0.21
N LYS A 114 1.49 22.70 0.62
CA LYS A 114 2.28 21.86 -0.30
C LYS A 114 1.42 21.10 -1.29
N LEU A 115 0.20 20.77 -0.93
CA LEU A 115 -0.75 20.01 -1.75
C LEU A 115 -1.83 20.92 -2.40
N SER A 116 -1.59 22.23 -2.46
CA SER A 116 -2.52 23.21 -3.06
C SER A 116 -2.65 23.08 -4.58
N GLU A 117 -1.60 22.62 -5.25
CA GLU A 117 -1.58 22.35 -6.69
C GLU A 117 -1.70 20.84 -6.96
N PRO A 118 -2.04 20.42 -8.20
CA PRO A 118 -2.07 19.01 -8.56
C PRO A 118 -0.78 18.27 -8.20
N PHE A 119 -0.90 17.08 -7.62
CA PHE A 119 0.23 16.26 -7.22
C PHE A 119 0.10 14.82 -7.68
N THR A 120 1.18 14.05 -7.52
CA THR A 120 1.24 12.63 -7.83
C THR A 120 1.38 11.84 -6.54
N VAL A 121 0.58 10.80 -6.37
CA VAL A 121 0.66 9.87 -5.24
C VAL A 121 1.32 8.57 -5.70
N PHE A 122 2.36 8.15 -4.98
CA PHE A 122 2.97 6.83 -5.11
C PHE A 122 2.54 6.01 -3.89
N THR A 123 1.78 4.94 -4.11
CA THR A 123 1.17 4.16 -3.02
C THR A 123 1.15 2.68 -3.31
N ARG A 124 1.15 1.87 -2.25
CA ARG A 124 0.82 0.44 -2.32
C ARG A 124 -0.55 0.25 -1.67
N MET A 125 -1.51 -0.20 -2.46
CA MET A 125 -2.88 -0.35 -1.99
C MET A 125 -2.98 -1.46 -0.93
N SER A 126 -3.37 -1.11 0.29
CA SER A 126 -3.85 -2.10 1.25
C SER A 126 -5.26 -2.53 0.84
N THR A 127 -5.46 -3.84 0.63
CA THR A 127 -6.81 -4.41 0.56
C THR A 127 -7.09 -4.89 1.97
N THR A 128 -8.28 -4.61 2.48
CA THR A 128 -8.67 -4.95 3.86
C THR A 128 -8.53 -6.45 4.19
N ASP A 129 -8.34 -7.31 3.17
CA ASP A 129 -8.20 -8.77 3.32
C ASP A 129 -6.77 -9.33 3.14
N SER A 130 -5.74 -8.52 2.87
CA SER A 130 -4.39 -9.07 2.61
C SER A 130 -3.52 -9.10 3.86
N LYS A 131 -3.17 -10.31 4.30
CA LYS A 131 -2.09 -10.62 5.25
C LYS A 131 -0.81 -9.84 4.86
N PRO A 132 -0.07 -9.25 5.81
CA PRO A 132 1.13 -8.48 5.49
C PRO A 132 2.18 -9.36 4.81
N CYS A 133 2.74 -8.83 3.73
CA CYS A 133 3.84 -9.41 2.98
C CYS A 133 5.10 -9.31 3.86
N HIS A 134 5.37 -10.32 4.68
CA HIS A 134 6.65 -10.41 5.38
C HIS A 134 7.69 -10.91 4.36
N PRO A 135 8.79 -10.18 4.13
CA PRO A 135 9.95 -10.76 3.48
C PRO A 135 10.60 -11.74 4.47
N ASP A 136 10.78 -12.99 4.04
CA ASP A 136 11.61 -14.00 4.71
C ASP A 136 13.10 -13.61 4.70
#